data_AF-A0A1Q7HW95-F1
#
_entry.id   AF-A0A1Q7HW95-F1
#
_cell.length_a   1.000
_cell.length_b   1.000
_cell.length_c   1.000
_cell.angle_alpha   90.00
_cell.angle_beta   90.00
_cell.angle_gamma   90.00
#
_symmetry.space_group_name_H-M   'P 1'
#
loop_
_entity.id
_entity.type
_entity.pdbx_description
1 polymer ?
#
loop_
_entity_poly.entity_id
_entity_poly.type
_entity_poly.pdbx_seq_one_letter_code
_entity_poly.pdbx_strand_id
1 'polypeptide(L)'
;MVRRLLQPGEHVLHVVYAQQAPPLLHCIGLGHFVYAYHQVILVITDQRIIEALLNFRASGAGTRLRSYPYRHLSGLRLSLGKLTAVPAQGRKQGWRLRTRGDKKLLNLLLPRVQTRLLAEGAARAEALPLWHCPRCGAGVPPAPEACSACRTRFRSTRLATVLSLAFPGAGLFYLGYPFLAAHDFLIESMVFVIWLALITGSSETDGIAPALLLGGLFLLLTKIESIHLGRVVGARSIPEPEGRRELAGRLAIAGGVLSALLVVGAFPLAAAVRPRLERDLDVSTVDGAWSGSRRAADWAFSKDDPAARSQWTHARSGARLTVFAHPQSLLHDQEEFHRDYSAEMKQKVVRTLVDDEQIPAPFHGFRYVGEMRSKTGQEVALVSYFLYDQDGHDIHQVSLAVPREDAEAGEALVQDFLHHARFIEAIAPQR
;
A
#
# COMPACT_ATOMS: atom_id res chain seq x y z
N MET A 1 -6.44 9.37 -39.97
CA MET A 1 -5.80 8.09 -39.61
C MET A 1 -6.35 6.92 -40.42
N VAL A 2 -7.64 6.59 -40.33
CA VAL A 2 -8.23 5.39 -40.98
C VAL A 2 -8.16 5.41 -42.51
N ARG A 3 -8.25 6.57 -43.17
CA ARG A 3 -8.15 6.67 -44.65
C ARG A 3 -6.86 6.06 -45.23
N ARG A 4 -5.77 6.04 -44.46
CA ARG A 4 -4.48 5.42 -44.88
C ARG A 4 -4.50 3.89 -44.80
N LEU A 5 -5.44 3.32 -44.05
CA LEU A 5 -5.60 1.87 -43.93
C LEU A 5 -6.43 1.30 -45.07
N LEU A 6 -7.36 2.08 -45.63
CA LEU A 6 -8.26 1.61 -46.69
C LEU A 6 -7.45 1.14 -47.90
N GLN A 7 -7.72 -0.09 -48.33
CA GLN A 7 -7.15 -0.64 -49.55
C GLN A 7 -7.79 0.02 -50.78
N PRO A 8 -7.11 0.02 -51.94
CA PRO A 8 -7.73 0.46 -53.19
C PRO A 8 -9.04 -0.31 -53.45
N GLY A 9 -10.14 0.43 -53.63
CA GLY A 9 -11.48 -0.16 -53.83
C GLY A 9 -12.21 -0.61 -52.55
N GLU A 10 -11.61 -0.44 -51.36
CA GLU A 10 -12.31 -0.70 -50.09
C GLU A 10 -13.26 0.46 -49.75
N HIS A 11 -14.54 0.15 -49.56
CA HIS A 11 -15.58 1.16 -49.31
C HIS A 11 -16.04 1.13 -47.84
N VAL A 12 -16.16 2.33 -47.24
CA VAL A 12 -16.71 2.48 -45.88
C VAL A 12 -18.23 2.35 -45.95
N LEU A 13 -18.77 1.37 -45.22
CA LEU A 13 -20.21 1.14 -45.12
C LEU A 13 -20.83 1.89 -43.94
N HIS A 14 -20.14 1.88 -42.79
CA HIS A 14 -20.61 2.56 -41.59
C HIS A 14 -19.47 2.85 -40.61
N VAL A 15 -19.64 3.86 -39.77
CA VAL A 15 -18.72 4.21 -38.68
C VAL A 15 -19.47 4.21 -37.37
N VAL A 16 -18.95 3.47 -36.38
CA VAL A 16 -19.63 3.20 -35.12
C VAL A 16 -18.76 3.60 -33.95
N TYR A 17 -19.32 4.34 -33.01
CA TYR A 17 -18.68 4.58 -31.73
C TYR A 17 -19.02 3.45 -30.76
N ALA A 18 -17.97 2.77 -30.27
CA ALA A 18 -18.12 1.62 -29.41
C ALA A 18 -17.08 1.60 -28.29
N GLN A 19 -17.27 0.68 -27.37
CA GLN A 19 -16.31 0.39 -26.32
C GLN A 19 -15.83 -1.05 -26.47
N GLN A 20 -14.53 -1.25 -26.54
CA GLN A 20 -13.95 -2.60 -26.50
C GLN A 20 -14.31 -3.24 -25.16
N ALA A 21 -14.82 -4.47 -25.15
CA ALA A 21 -15.07 -5.19 -23.91
C ALA A 21 -13.71 -5.49 -23.24
N PRO A 22 -13.40 -4.87 -22.08
CA PRO A 22 -12.12 -5.07 -21.42
C PRO A 22 -12.08 -6.46 -20.76
N PRO A 23 -10.91 -7.13 -20.72
CA PRO A 23 -10.69 -8.27 -19.84
C PRO A 23 -10.92 -7.90 -18.37
N LEU A 24 -11.37 -8.86 -17.55
CA LEU A 24 -11.66 -8.64 -16.12
C LEU A 24 -10.48 -8.00 -15.37
N LEU A 25 -9.26 -8.47 -15.63
CA LEU A 25 -8.05 -7.93 -14.99
C LEU A 25 -7.79 -6.45 -15.35
N HIS A 26 -8.29 -5.97 -16.50
CA HIS A 26 -8.18 -4.53 -16.82
C HIS A 26 -9.18 -3.71 -16.00
N CYS A 27 -10.36 -4.27 -15.68
CA CYS A 27 -11.35 -3.62 -14.84
C CYS A 27 -10.84 -3.45 -13.41
N ILE A 28 -10.12 -4.45 -12.89
CA ILE A 28 -9.53 -4.39 -11.54
C ILE A 28 -8.50 -3.26 -11.46
N GLY A 29 -7.50 -3.25 -12.35
CA GLY A 29 -6.43 -2.24 -12.27
C GLY A 29 -6.82 -0.82 -12.71
N LEU A 30 -7.72 -0.67 -13.69
CA LEU A 30 -8.14 0.67 -14.15
C LEU A 30 -9.38 1.20 -13.41
N GLY A 31 -10.08 0.36 -12.63
CA GLY A 31 -11.35 0.70 -12.02
C GLY A 31 -12.32 1.33 -13.03
N HIS A 32 -12.90 2.48 -12.65
CA HIS A 32 -13.81 3.24 -13.50
C HIS A 32 -13.13 3.87 -14.74
N PHE A 33 -11.80 4.03 -14.76
CA PHE A 33 -11.09 4.54 -15.93
C PHE A 33 -11.06 3.54 -17.09
N VAL A 34 -11.39 2.27 -16.85
CA VAL A 34 -11.45 1.24 -17.90
C VAL A 34 -12.36 1.66 -19.05
N TYR A 35 -13.44 2.38 -18.76
CA TYR A 35 -14.41 2.86 -19.75
C TYR A 35 -13.83 3.91 -20.68
N ALA A 36 -13.01 4.83 -20.16
CA ALA A 36 -12.36 5.87 -20.96
C ALA A 36 -11.20 5.31 -21.80
N TYR A 37 -10.45 4.35 -21.25
CA TYR A 37 -9.27 3.80 -21.92
C TYR A 37 -9.57 2.73 -22.98
N HIS A 38 -10.81 2.26 -23.10
CA HIS A 38 -11.23 1.24 -24.07
C HIS A 38 -12.23 1.78 -25.11
N GLN A 39 -12.31 3.10 -25.27
CA GLN A 39 -13.14 3.75 -26.29
C GLN A 39 -12.54 3.54 -27.67
N VAL A 40 -13.36 3.11 -28.63
CA VAL A 40 -12.94 2.82 -30.00
C VAL A 40 -13.94 3.37 -31.01
N ILE A 41 -13.45 3.66 -32.20
CA ILE A 41 -14.27 3.76 -33.40
C ILE A 41 -14.07 2.48 -34.20
N LEU A 42 -15.19 1.89 -34.63
CA LEU A 42 -15.21 0.80 -35.58
C LEU A 42 -15.60 1.37 -36.95
N VAL A 43 -14.71 1.24 -37.92
CA VAL A 43 -15.00 1.53 -39.32
C VAL A 43 -15.31 0.22 -39.99
N ILE A 44 -16.58 0.03 -40.33
CA ILE A 44 -17.07 -1.15 -41.02
C ILE A 44 -16.95 -0.89 -42.51
N THR A 45 -16.10 -1.66 -43.16
CA THR A 45 -15.95 -1.63 -44.62
C THR A 45 -16.63 -2.84 -45.22
N ASP A 46 -16.64 -2.91 -46.54
CA ASP A 46 -17.11 -4.06 -47.28
C ASP A 46 -16.14 -5.26 -47.18
N GLN A 47 -14.89 -5.05 -46.78
CA GLN A 47 -13.87 -6.10 -46.67
C GLN A 47 -13.53 -6.52 -45.22
N ARG A 48 -13.63 -5.60 -44.25
CA ARG A 48 -13.18 -5.83 -42.87
C ARG A 48 -13.75 -4.84 -41.87
N ILE A 49 -13.55 -5.12 -40.59
CA ILE A 49 -13.74 -4.13 -39.51
C ILE A 49 -12.38 -3.54 -39.15
N ILE A 50 -12.27 -2.21 -39.19
CA ILE A 50 -11.09 -1.49 -38.71
C ILE A 50 -11.41 -0.89 -37.34
N GLU A 51 -10.68 -1.31 -36.32
CA GLU A 51 -10.77 -0.77 -34.96
C GLU A 51 -9.69 0.31 -34.80
N ALA A 52 -10.13 1.53 -34.47
CA ALA A 52 -9.26 2.61 -34.05
C ALA A 52 -9.54 2.97 -32.59
N LEU A 53 -8.55 2.80 -31.72
CA LEU A 53 -8.64 3.28 -30.34
C LEU A 53 -8.71 4.80 -30.33
N LEU A 54 -9.54 5.36 -29.46
CA LEU A 54 -9.61 6.80 -29.21
C LEU A 54 -8.68 7.22 -28.07
N ASN A 55 -8.35 8.51 -28.02
CA ASN A 55 -7.73 9.10 -26.85
C ASN A 55 -8.71 9.10 -25.65
N PHE A 56 -8.19 9.37 -24.45
CA PHE A 56 -8.98 9.35 -23.20
C PHE A 56 -10.21 10.27 -23.22
N ARG A 57 -10.16 11.37 -23.97
CA ARG A 57 -11.25 12.36 -24.08
C ARG A 57 -12.23 12.06 -25.23
N ALA A 58 -12.07 10.95 -25.94
CA ALA A 58 -12.77 10.64 -27.19
C ALA A 58 -12.66 11.72 -28.29
N SER A 59 -11.75 12.69 -28.18
CA SER A 59 -11.66 13.83 -29.09
C SER A 59 -10.81 13.56 -30.34
N GLY A 60 -10.12 12.43 -30.37
CA GLY A 60 -9.23 12.11 -31.48
C GLY A 60 -8.73 10.67 -31.44
N ALA A 61 -8.06 10.31 -32.53
CA ALA A 61 -7.44 9.02 -32.71
C ALA A 61 -6.33 8.78 -31.68
N GLY A 62 -6.39 7.64 -31.01
CA GLY A 62 -5.33 7.11 -30.16
C GLY A 62 -4.25 6.39 -30.98
N THR A 63 -3.50 5.52 -30.32
CA THR A 63 -2.26 4.93 -30.87
C THR A 63 -2.39 3.47 -31.29
N ARG A 64 -3.58 2.89 -31.19
CA ARG A 64 -3.84 1.49 -31.54
C ARG A 64 -4.78 1.40 -32.73
N LEU A 65 -4.33 0.69 -33.75
CA LEU A 65 -5.09 0.35 -34.95
C LEU A 65 -5.05 -1.16 -35.16
N ARG A 66 -6.22 -1.74 -35.41
CA ARG A 66 -6.37 -3.16 -35.71
C ARG A 66 -7.36 -3.36 -36.84
N SER A 67 -7.25 -4.47 -37.55
CA SER A 67 -8.28 -4.88 -38.50
C SER A 67 -8.67 -6.34 -38.32
N TYR A 68 -9.93 -6.62 -38.67
CA TYR A 68 -10.55 -7.93 -38.65
C TYR A 68 -11.15 -8.22 -40.03
N PRO A 69 -10.35 -8.76 -40.98
CA PRO A 69 -10.84 -9.14 -42.30
C PRO A 69 -11.93 -10.20 -42.23
N TYR A 70 -13.02 -10.01 -42.97
CA TYR A 70 -14.17 -10.93 -42.93
C TYR A 70 -13.77 -12.35 -43.35
N ARG A 71 -12.86 -12.47 -44.34
CA ARG A 71 -12.30 -13.75 -44.79
C ARG A 71 -11.63 -14.59 -43.70
N HIS A 72 -11.26 -14.01 -42.56
CA HIS A 72 -10.63 -14.72 -41.43
C HIS A 72 -11.56 -14.85 -40.21
N LEU A 73 -12.81 -14.39 -40.30
CA LEU A 73 -13.81 -14.49 -39.24
C LEU A 73 -14.75 -15.67 -39.50
N SER A 74 -14.91 -16.55 -38.51
CA SER A 74 -15.89 -17.65 -38.51
C SER A 74 -17.29 -17.21 -38.09
N GLY A 75 -17.40 -16.03 -37.47
CA GLY A 75 -18.69 -15.47 -37.10
C GLY A 75 -18.62 -13.99 -36.77
N LEU A 76 -19.69 -13.27 -37.10
CA LEU A 76 -19.89 -11.89 -36.70
C LEU A 76 -21.34 -11.75 -36.19
N ARG A 77 -21.49 -11.52 -34.88
CA ARG A 77 -22.80 -11.54 -34.19
C ARG A 77 -23.06 -10.23 -33.47
N LEU A 78 -24.29 -9.73 -33.56
CA LEU A 78 -24.77 -8.60 -32.78
C LEU A 78 -25.87 -9.07 -31.83
N SER A 79 -25.62 -9.01 -30.52
CA SER A 79 -26.60 -9.37 -29.50
C SER A 79 -26.57 -8.36 -28.35
N LEU A 80 -27.73 -7.92 -27.88
CA LEU A 80 -27.88 -6.97 -26.77
C LEU A 80 -26.98 -5.72 -26.89
N GLY A 81 -26.80 -5.21 -28.12
CA GLY A 81 -25.95 -4.04 -28.38
C GLY A 81 -24.44 -4.32 -28.27
N LYS A 82 -24.03 -5.59 -28.28
CA LYS A 82 -22.63 -6.03 -28.34
C LYS A 82 -22.36 -6.69 -29.69
N LEU A 83 -21.48 -6.08 -30.49
CA LEU A 83 -20.93 -6.68 -31.70
C LEU A 83 -19.76 -7.59 -31.31
N THR A 84 -19.76 -8.83 -31.76
CA THR A 84 -18.73 -9.82 -31.45
C THR A 84 -18.19 -10.42 -32.74
N ALA A 85 -16.90 -10.22 -32.98
CA ALA A 85 -16.14 -10.92 -34.02
C ALA A 85 -15.54 -12.21 -33.43
N VAL A 86 -15.78 -13.32 -34.12
CA VAL A 86 -15.24 -14.63 -33.80
C VAL A 86 -14.24 -14.98 -34.91
N PRO A 87 -12.93 -14.85 -34.64
CA PRO A 87 -11.90 -15.33 -35.57
C PRO A 87 -11.95 -16.84 -35.76
N ALA A 88 -11.52 -17.30 -36.93
CA ALA A 88 -11.19 -18.72 -37.11
C ALA A 88 -9.92 -19.11 -36.34
N GLN A 89 -8.94 -18.20 -36.27
CA GLN A 89 -7.75 -18.32 -35.43
C GLN A 89 -7.55 -17.05 -34.59
N GLY A 90 -7.28 -17.22 -33.29
CA GLY A 90 -7.06 -16.12 -32.34
C GLY A 90 -8.19 -15.95 -31.32
N ARG A 91 -8.25 -14.78 -30.69
CA ARG A 91 -9.19 -14.51 -29.58
C ARG A 91 -10.43 -13.78 -30.06
N LYS A 92 -11.60 -14.18 -29.54
CA LYS A 92 -12.88 -13.49 -29.75
C LYS A 92 -12.76 -12.03 -29.30
N GLN A 93 -13.26 -11.11 -30.11
CA GLN A 93 -13.28 -9.69 -29.78
C GLN A 93 -14.72 -9.18 -29.75
N GLY A 94 -15.07 -8.51 -28.65
CA GLY A 94 -16.38 -7.89 -28.46
C GLY A 94 -16.30 -6.38 -28.31
N TRP A 95 -17.31 -5.69 -28.81
CA TRP A 95 -17.50 -4.24 -28.68
C TRP A 95 -18.92 -3.94 -28.26
N ARG A 96 -19.09 -3.16 -27.18
CA ARG A 96 -20.39 -2.64 -26.76
C ARG A 96 -20.67 -1.34 -27.50
N LEU A 97 -21.74 -1.32 -28.28
CA LEU A 97 -22.20 -0.16 -29.02
C LEU A 97 -22.79 0.85 -28.04
N ARG A 98 -22.50 2.15 -28.24
CA ARG A 98 -23.05 3.19 -27.35
C ARG A 98 -24.37 3.77 -27.82
N THR A 99 -24.65 3.75 -29.12
CA THR A 99 -25.88 4.32 -29.68
C THR A 99 -26.85 3.22 -30.14
N ARG A 100 -28.15 3.44 -29.91
CA ARG A 100 -29.21 2.54 -30.41
C ARG A 100 -29.35 2.62 -31.93
N GLY A 101 -29.03 3.77 -32.54
CA GLY A 101 -29.04 3.97 -33.99
C GLY A 101 -28.05 3.05 -34.71
N ASP A 102 -26.82 2.98 -34.20
CA ASP A 102 -25.79 2.08 -34.75
C ASP A 102 -26.23 0.62 -34.73
N LYS A 103 -26.90 0.18 -33.65
CA LYS A 103 -27.44 -1.17 -33.56
C LYS A 103 -28.43 -1.47 -34.68
N LYS A 104 -29.33 -0.53 -35.00
CA LYS A 104 -30.33 -0.69 -36.07
C LYS A 104 -29.66 -0.82 -37.43
N LEU A 105 -28.71 0.06 -37.74
CA LEU A 105 -28.01 0.03 -39.02
C LEU A 105 -27.16 -1.24 -39.18
N LEU A 106 -26.45 -1.65 -38.12
CA LEU A 106 -25.65 -2.87 -38.13
C LEU A 106 -26.51 -4.13 -38.31
N ASN A 107 -27.71 -4.18 -37.74
CA ASN A 107 -28.64 -5.29 -37.98
C ASN A 107 -29.00 -5.42 -39.48
N LEU A 108 -29.05 -4.33 -40.23
CA LEU A 108 -29.29 -4.35 -41.68
C LEU A 108 -28.04 -4.72 -42.48
N LEU A 109 -26.85 -4.31 -42.03
CA LEU A 109 -25.58 -4.56 -42.72
C LEU A 109 -25.04 -5.97 -42.48
N LEU A 110 -25.23 -6.53 -41.28
CA LEU A 110 -24.65 -7.81 -40.87
C LEU A 110 -24.99 -8.98 -41.80
N PRO A 111 -26.25 -9.20 -42.24
CA PRO A 111 -26.56 -10.28 -43.17
C PRO A 111 -25.77 -10.21 -44.48
N ARG A 112 -25.51 -8.99 -44.99
CA ARG A 112 -24.72 -8.79 -46.23
C ARG A 112 -23.23 -9.04 -46.02
N VAL A 113 -22.73 -8.74 -44.83
CA VAL A 113 -21.33 -9.00 -44.46
C VAL A 113 -21.10 -10.48 -44.14
N GLN A 114 -22.11 -11.17 -43.60
CA GLN A 114 -22.01 -12.58 -43.20
C GLN A 114 -21.67 -13.52 -44.36
N THR A 115 -22.11 -13.19 -45.59
CA THR A 115 -21.79 -13.97 -46.79
C THR A 115 -20.31 -13.93 -47.18
N ARG A 116 -19.54 -12.98 -46.62
CA ARG A 116 -18.09 -12.81 -46.88
C ARG A 116 -17.22 -13.45 -45.81
N LEU A 117 -17.82 -14.03 -44.77
CA LEU A 117 -17.09 -14.67 -43.68
C LEU A 117 -16.45 -15.97 -44.16
N LEU A 118 -15.19 -16.20 -43.75
CA LEU A 118 -14.44 -17.41 -44.10
C LEU A 118 -14.42 -17.78 -45.60
N ALA A 119 -14.51 -16.80 -46.50
CA ALA A 119 -14.60 -17.05 -47.94
C ALA A 119 -13.42 -17.89 -48.50
N GLU A 120 -12.25 -17.84 -47.87
CA GLU A 120 -11.04 -18.59 -48.27
C GLU A 120 -10.85 -19.91 -47.47
N GLY A 121 -11.79 -20.25 -46.58
CA GLY A 121 -11.74 -21.42 -45.70
C GLY A 121 -10.89 -21.22 -44.43
N ALA A 122 -11.17 -22.01 -43.39
CA ALA A 122 -10.52 -21.89 -42.09
C ALA A 122 -9.02 -22.21 -42.09
N ALA A 123 -8.56 -23.07 -43.02
CA ALA A 123 -7.16 -23.47 -43.14
C ALA A 123 -6.23 -22.32 -43.57
N ARG A 124 -6.76 -21.32 -44.29
CA ARG A 124 -6.00 -20.15 -44.76
C ARG A 124 -6.18 -18.92 -43.86
N ALA A 125 -6.86 -19.07 -42.72
CA ALA A 125 -7.14 -17.96 -41.83
C ALA A 125 -5.91 -17.56 -41.01
N GLU A 126 -5.57 -16.27 -41.04
CA GLU A 126 -4.53 -15.71 -40.17
C GLU A 126 -5.05 -15.46 -38.75
N ALA A 127 -4.12 -15.45 -37.77
CA ALA A 127 -4.44 -15.13 -36.39
C ALA A 127 -4.85 -13.65 -36.23
N LEU A 128 -6.06 -13.41 -35.69
CA LEU A 128 -6.57 -12.06 -35.48
C LEU A 128 -6.40 -11.57 -34.03
N PRO A 129 -6.29 -10.24 -33.81
CA PRO A 129 -6.33 -9.16 -34.80
C PRO A 129 -5.02 -8.95 -35.59
N LEU A 130 -5.16 -8.41 -36.80
CA LEU A 130 -4.03 -7.82 -37.53
C LEU A 130 -3.75 -6.41 -36.97
N TRP A 131 -2.50 -6.11 -36.66
CA TRP A 131 -2.09 -4.83 -36.07
C TRP A 131 -1.47 -3.92 -37.12
N HIS A 132 -1.73 -2.61 -37.00
CA HIS A 132 -1.25 -1.61 -37.95
C HIS A 132 -0.48 -0.48 -37.27
N CYS A 133 0.51 0.05 -37.98
CA CYS A 133 1.26 1.22 -37.56
C CYS A 133 0.38 2.48 -37.60
N PRO A 134 0.26 3.26 -36.50
CA PRO A 134 -0.55 4.48 -36.50
C PRO A 134 -0.01 5.62 -37.35
N ARG A 135 1.28 5.60 -37.71
CA ARG A 135 1.89 6.61 -38.59
C ARG A 135 1.61 6.34 -40.06
N CYS A 136 1.99 5.16 -40.56
CA CYS A 136 1.93 4.83 -41.99
C CYS A 136 0.84 3.82 -42.39
N GLY A 137 0.22 3.11 -41.44
CA GLY A 137 -0.80 2.10 -41.72
C GLY A 137 -0.28 0.72 -42.10
N ALA A 138 1.04 0.52 -42.20
CA ALA A 138 1.62 -0.79 -42.51
C ALA A 138 1.35 -1.82 -41.39
N GLY A 139 1.23 -3.10 -41.78
CA GLY A 139 1.11 -4.21 -40.84
C GLY A 139 2.32 -4.29 -39.91
N VAL A 140 2.07 -4.56 -38.63
CA VAL A 140 3.11 -4.73 -37.60
C VAL A 140 2.79 -5.93 -36.71
N PRO A 141 3.79 -6.60 -36.11
CA PRO A 141 3.54 -7.64 -35.12
C PRO A 141 2.89 -7.05 -33.85
N PRO A 142 2.29 -7.89 -32.98
CA PRO A 142 1.84 -7.43 -31.67
C PRO A 142 3.03 -6.91 -30.84
N ALA A 143 2.90 -5.71 -30.27
CA ALA A 143 3.96 -5.01 -29.52
C ALA A 143 5.29 -4.82 -30.29
N PRO A 144 5.27 -4.12 -31.45
CA PRO A 144 6.47 -3.91 -32.25
C PRO A 144 7.42 -2.91 -31.58
N GLU A 145 8.74 -3.12 -31.67
CA GLU A 145 9.72 -2.11 -31.23
C GLU A 145 9.83 -0.94 -32.23
N ALA A 146 9.72 -1.24 -33.52
CA ALA A 146 9.71 -0.27 -34.60
C ALA A 146 8.89 -0.78 -35.80
N CYS A 147 8.40 0.14 -36.63
CA CYS A 147 7.74 -0.19 -37.89
C CYS A 147 8.79 -0.47 -38.98
N SER A 148 8.69 -1.59 -39.69
CA SER A 148 9.59 -1.92 -40.80
C SER A 148 9.48 -0.95 -41.98
N ALA A 149 8.28 -0.44 -42.26
CA ALA A 149 8.01 0.43 -43.41
C ALA A 149 8.43 1.89 -43.18
N CYS A 150 8.02 2.50 -42.06
CA CYS A 150 8.29 3.93 -41.79
C CYS A 150 9.35 4.19 -40.71
N ARG A 151 9.98 3.12 -40.18
CA ARG A 151 11.05 3.16 -39.17
C ARG A 151 10.69 3.85 -37.85
N THR A 152 9.42 4.26 -37.67
CA THR A 152 8.93 4.84 -36.41
C THR A 152 9.15 3.84 -35.28
N ARG A 153 9.86 4.27 -34.23
CA ARG A 153 10.02 3.52 -32.98
C ARG A 153 8.78 3.68 -32.11
N PHE A 154 8.46 2.64 -31.36
CA PHE A 154 7.36 2.65 -30.41
C PHE A 154 7.87 2.53 -28.98
N ARG A 155 7.10 3.08 -28.04
CA ARG A 155 7.42 2.98 -26.61
C ARG A 155 7.45 1.53 -26.16
N SER A 156 8.43 1.19 -25.34
CA SER A 156 8.66 -0.18 -24.90
C SER A 156 7.95 -0.48 -23.57
N THR A 157 7.12 -1.52 -23.56
CA THR A 157 6.52 -2.05 -22.32
C THR A 157 7.60 -2.54 -21.34
N ARG A 158 8.73 -3.04 -21.85
CA ARG A 158 9.86 -3.47 -21.00
C ARG A 158 10.45 -2.28 -20.27
N LEU A 159 10.75 -1.20 -20.98
CA LEU A 159 11.28 0.02 -20.36
C LEU A 159 10.27 0.65 -19.40
N ALA A 160 8.98 0.66 -19.76
CA ALA A 160 7.92 1.13 -18.86
C ALA A 160 7.87 0.31 -17.56
N THR A 161 8.03 -1.02 -17.65
CA THR A 161 8.09 -1.91 -16.47
C THR A 161 9.26 -1.57 -15.57
N VAL A 162 10.46 -1.41 -16.14
CA VAL A 162 11.67 -1.03 -15.38
C VAL A 162 11.49 0.34 -14.72
N LEU A 163 10.90 1.30 -15.43
CA LEU A 163 10.60 2.63 -14.88
C LEU A 163 9.59 2.57 -13.73
N SER A 164 8.51 1.79 -13.83
CA SER A 164 7.54 1.61 -12.74
C SER A 164 8.17 0.96 -11.51
N LEU A 165 9.14 0.05 -11.69
CA LEU A 165 9.91 -0.50 -10.58
C LEU A 165 10.80 0.56 -9.93
N ALA A 166 11.49 1.35 -10.75
CA ALA A 166 12.43 2.37 -10.28
C ALA A 166 11.74 3.54 -9.56
N PHE A 167 10.62 4.01 -10.09
CA PHE A 167 9.91 5.19 -9.58
C PHE A 167 8.39 5.00 -9.63
N PRO A 168 7.69 5.45 -8.60
CA PRO A 168 6.23 5.41 -8.57
C PRO A 168 5.63 6.21 -9.74
N GLY A 169 4.71 5.62 -10.51
CA GLY A 169 4.09 6.28 -11.67
C GLY A 169 4.94 6.42 -12.94
N ALA A 170 6.26 6.21 -12.90
CA ALA A 170 7.14 6.61 -14.01
C ALA A 170 6.93 5.79 -15.30
N GLY A 171 6.59 4.50 -15.19
CA GLY A 171 6.27 3.69 -16.37
C GLY A 171 5.03 4.20 -17.11
N LEU A 172 3.99 4.61 -16.38
CA LEU A 172 2.77 5.18 -16.95
C LEU A 172 3.03 6.56 -17.55
N PHE A 173 3.89 7.36 -16.91
CA PHE A 173 4.31 8.66 -17.43
C PHE A 173 5.08 8.51 -18.75
N TYR A 174 6.02 7.55 -18.79
CA TYR A 174 6.75 7.19 -20.01
C TYR A 174 5.79 6.75 -21.11
N LEU A 175 4.79 5.93 -20.79
CA LEU A 175 3.74 5.51 -21.72
C LEU A 175 2.78 6.63 -22.11
N GLY A 176 2.89 7.83 -21.53
CA GLY A 176 2.13 9.03 -21.93
C GLY A 176 0.79 9.17 -21.25
N TYR A 177 0.65 8.58 -20.06
CA TYR A 177 -0.55 8.66 -19.24
C TYR A 177 -0.25 9.43 -17.95
N PRO A 178 -0.02 10.76 -18.02
CA PRO A 178 0.41 11.54 -16.87
C PRO A 178 -0.61 11.54 -15.73
N PHE A 179 -1.92 11.47 -16.03
CA PHE A 179 -2.95 11.39 -15.01
C PHE A 179 -2.91 10.05 -14.24
N LEU A 180 -2.76 8.92 -14.95
CA LEU A 180 -2.59 7.63 -14.29
C LEU A 180 -1.26 7.58 -13.52
N ALA A 181 -0.20 8.16 -14.07
CA ALA A 181 1.08 8.25 -13.40
C ALA A 181 1.02 9.05 -12.10
N ALA A 182 0.31 10.18 -12.09
CA ALA A 182 0.12 10.98 -10.88
C ALA A 182 -0.68 10.22 -9.82
N HIS A 183 -1.73 9.50 -10.23
CA HIS A 183 -2.52 8.68 -9.31
C HIS A 183 -1.70 7.52 -8.72
N ASP A 184 -0.97 6.80 -9.56
CA ASP A 184 -0.02 5.73 -9.16
C ASP A 184 1.04 6.29 -8.20
N PHE A 185 1.59 7.48 -8.51
CA PHE A 185 2.53 8.19 -7.65
C PHE A 185 1.96 8.49 -6.26
N LEU A 186 0.75 9.05 -6.18
CA LEU A 186 0.11 9.43 -4.92
C LEU A 186 -0.18 8.20 -4.06
N ILE A 187 -0.71 7.12 -4.64
CA ILE A 187 -1.00 5.89 -3.91
C ILE A 187 0.27 5.24 -3.39
N GLU A 188 1.29 5.07 -4.24
CA GLU A 188 2.56 4.48 -3.80
C GLU A 188 3.25 5.34 -2.72
N SER A 189 3.21 6.66 -2.85
CA SER A 189 3.77 7.57 -1.85
C SER A 189 3.02 7.50 -0.52
N MET A 190 1.69 7.44 -0.55
CA MET A 190 0.87 7.29 0.65
C MET A 190 1.15 5.96 1.36
N VAL A 191 1.23 4.86 0.62
CA VAL A 191 1.60 3.53 1.17
C VAL A 191 2.99 3.58 1.80
N PHE A 192 3.95 4.22 1.15
CA PHE A 192 5.30 4.39 1.69
C PHE A 192 5.33 5.21 2.98
N VAL A 193 4.57 6.31 3.05
CA VAL A 193 4.46 7.14 4.26
C VAL A 193 3.79 6.39 5.41
N ILE A 194 2.70 5.65 5.13
CA ILE A 194 2.03 4.80 6.13
C ILE A 194 3.00 3.72 6.63
N TRP A 195 3.76 3.11 5.73
CA TRP A 195 4.76 2.13 6.11
C TRP A 195 5.85 2.73 7.00
N LEU A 196 6.36 3.92 6.66
CA LEU A 196 7.32 4.62 7.50
C LEU A 196 6.75 4.90 8.90
N ALA A 197 5.51 5.37 8.97
CA ALA A 197 4.81 5.61 10.24
C ALA A 197 4.67 4.34 11.09
N LEU A 198 4.38 3.18 10.45
CA LEU A 198 4.32 1.89 11.14
C LEU A 198 5.68 1.47 11.70
N ILE A 199 6.78 1.68 10.95
CA ILE A 199 8.13 1.35 11.43
C ILE A 199 8.58 2.28 12.57
N THR A 200 8.19 3.56 12.53
CA THR A 200 8.52 4.52 13.58
C THR A 200 7.70 4.28 14.85
N GLY A 201 6.45 3.82 14.72
CA GLY A 201 5.58 3.50 15.84
C GLY A 201 5.75 2.09 16.43
N SER A 202 6.49 1.20 15.74
CA SER A 202 6.68 -0.18 16.21
C SER A 202 7.68 -0.30 17.36
N SER A 203 7.37 -1.10 18.39
CA SER A 203 8.29 -1.44 19.49
C SER A 203 9.49 -2.27 19.01
N GLU A 204 10.62 -2.17 19.72
CA GLU A 204 11.88 -2.85 19.34
C GLU A 204 11.81 -4.38 19.36
N THR A 205 11.04 -4.96 20.29
CA THR A 205 11.06 -6.41 20.52
C THR A 205 10.14 -7.18 19.59
N ASP A 206 8.96 -6.64 19.24
CA ASP A 206 7.92 -7.42 18.58
C ASP A 206 7.26 -6.73 17.36
N GLY A 207 7.42 -5.40 17.20
CA GLY A 207 6.68 -4.66 16.19
C GLY A 207 7.37 -4.53 14.82
N ILE A 208 8.70 -4.62 14.77
CA ILE A 208 9.47 -4.27 13.56
C ILE A 208 9.28 -5.30 12.46
N ALA A 209 9.46 -6.58 12.75
CA ALA A 209 9.38 -7.62 11.74
C ALA A 209 7.98 -7.69 11.08
N PRO A 210 6.86 -7.64 11.83
CA PRO A 210 5.54 -7.51 11.23
C PRO A 210 5.36 -6.24 10.38
N ALA A 211 5.83 -5.08 10.84
CA ALA A 211 5.74 -3.82 10.09
C ALA A 211 6.52 -3.88 8.76
N LEU A 212 7.69 -4.50 8.76
CA LEU A 212 8.50 -4.71 7.55
C LEU A 212 7.83 -5.67 6.57
N LEU A 213 7.33 -6.80 7.06
CA LEU A 213 6.64 -7.79 6.21
C LEU A 213 5.39 -7.19 5.59
N LEU A 214 4.57 -6.50 6.38
CA LEU A 214 3.32 -5.93 5.94
C LEU A 214 3.53 -4.80 4.93
N GLY A 215 4.42 -3.85 5.23
CA GLY A 215 4.68 -2.75 4.30
C GLY A 215 5.47 -3.17 3.06
N GLY A 216 6.41 -4.10 3.20
CA GLY A 216 7.08 -4.71 2.05
C GLY A 216 6.09 -5.42 1.12
N LEU A 217 5.11 -6.14 1.67
CA LEU A 217 4.03 -6.76 0.91
C LEU A 217 3.17 -5.71 0.19
N PHE A 218 2.76 -4.64 0.87
CA PHE A 218 1.97 -3.57 0.23
C PHE A 218 2.72 -2.89 -0.91
N LEU A 219 4.00 -2.54 -0.71
CA LEU A 219 4.84 -1.97 -1.77
C LEU A 219 5.03 -2.94 -2.94
N LEU A 220 5.16 -4.25 -2.68
CA LEU A 220 5.23 -5.25 -3.76
C LEU A 220 3.92 -5.29 -4.55
N LEU A 221 2.77 -5.28 -3.87
CA LEU A 221 1.46 -5.30 -4.50
C LEU A 221 1.23 -4.06 -5.38
N THR A 222 1.60 -2.86 -4.89
CA THR A 222 1.49 -1.64 -5.70
C THR A 222 2.38 -1.73 -6.94
N LYS A 223 3.62 -2.22 -6.83
CA LYS A 223 4.48 -2.45 -8.01
C LYS A 223 3.90 -3.42 -9.03
N ILE A 224 3.31 -4.53 -8.57
CA ILE A 224 2.66 -5.50 -9.46
C ILE A 224 1.49 -4.83 -10.19
N GLU A 225 0.69 -4.04 -9.49
CA GLU A 225 -0.40 -3.27 -10.06
C GLU A 225 0.11 -2.27 -11.12
N SER A 226 1.10 -1.44 -10.82
CA SER A 226 1.66 -0.45 -11.76
C SER A 226 2.21 -1.12 -13.02
N ILE A 227 2.90 -2.26 -12.87
CA ILE A 227 3.40 -3.06 -14.01
C ILE A 227 2.23 -3.61 -14.84
N HIS A 228 1.19 -4.13 -14.18
CA HIS A 228 0.01 -4.64 -14.86
C HIS A 228 -0.70 -3.54 -15.65
N LEU A 229 -0.96 -2.37 -15.03
CA LEU A 229 -1.49 -1.19 -15.73
C LEU A 229 -0.60 -0.79 -16.91
N GLY A 230 0.72 -0.77 -16.70
CA GLY A 230 1.71 -0.48 -17.73
C GLY A 230 1.64 -1.44 -18.91
N ARG A 231 1.43 -2.74 -18.67
CA ARG A 231 1.24 -3.74 -19.74
C ARG A 231 -0.07 -3.55 -20.50
N VAL A 232 -1.15 -3.23 -19.78
CA VAL A 232 -2.48 -2.98 -20.38
C VAL A 232 -2.44 -1.78 -21.32
N VAL A 233 -1.85 -0.66 -20.89
CA VAL A 233 -1.79 0.57 -21.69
C VAL A 233 -0.59 0.61 -22.64
N GLY A 234 0.46 -0.17 -22.36
CA GLY A 234 1.67 -0.33 -23.18
C GLY A 234 1.49 -1.26 -24.37
N ALA A 235 0.45 -2.10 -24.40
CA ALA A 235 0.05 -2.90 -25.57
C ALA A 235 -0.50 -2.04 -26.75
N ARG A 236 -0.09 -0.77 -26.83
CA ARG A 236 -0.50 0.23 -27.81
C ARG A 236 0.75 0.72 -28.52
N SER A 237 0.70 0.84 -29.85
CA SER A 237 1.83 1.24 -30.69
C SER A 237 2.09 2.75 -30.60
N ILE A 238 2.42 3.25 -29.40
CA ILE A 238 2.63 4.67 -29.13
C ILE A 238 3.96 5.10 -29.75
N PRO A 239 3.97 6.03 -30.73
CA PRO A 239 5.22 6.52 -31.30
C PRO A 239 6.10 7.16 -30.24
N GLU A 240 7.39 6.83 -30.28
CA GLU A 240 8.39 7.37 -29.37
C GLU A 240 9.14 8.55 -30.04
N PRO A 241 9.21 9.72 -29.39
CA PRO A 241 10.06 10.82 -29.85
C PRO A 241 11.55 10.45 -29.80
N GLU A 242 12.35 11.02 -30.69
CA GLU A 242 13.80 10.80 -30.71
C GLU A 242 14.47 11.23 -29.39
N GLY A 243 15.53 10.52 -28.99
CA GLY A 243 16.30 10.77 -27.75
C GLY A 243 15.62 10.37 -26.43
N ARG A 244 14.29 10.26 -26.38
CA ARG A 244 13.55 10.02 -25.11
C ARG A 244 13.84 8.68 -24.46
N ARG A 245 14.13 7.63 -25.25
CA ARG A 245 14.42 6.28 -24.73
C ARG A 245 15.69 6.24 -23.88
N GLU A 246 16.74 6.91 -24.34
CA GLU A 246 18.03 6.92 -23.66
C GLU A 246 17.95 7.71 -22.35
N LEU A 247 17.33 8.89 -22.39
CA LEU A 247 17.04 9.67 -21.20
C LEU A 247 16.22 8.86 -20.18
N ALA A 248 15.15 8.21 -20.63
CA ALA A 248 14.31 7.39 -19.78
C ALA A 248 15.06 6.19 -19.19
N GLY A 249 15.98 5.57 -19.94
CA GLY A 249 16.86 4.52 -19.43
C GLY A 249 17.79 5.02 -18.33
N ARG A 250 18.43 6.17 -18.52
CA ARG A 250 19.29 6.79 -17.49
C ARG A 250 18.52 7.15 -16.23
N LEU A 251 17.31 7.72 -16.39
CA LEU A 251 16.42 8.02 -15.27
C LEU A 251 15.99 6.75 -14.53
N ALA A 252 15.70 5.65 -15.23
CA ALA A 252 15.36 4.39 -14.59
C ALA A 252 16.47 3.86 -13.67
N ILE A 253 17.73 3.96 -14.11
CA ILE A 253 18.89 3.54 -13.31
C ILE A 253 19.04 4.46 -12.09
N ALA A 254 19.06 5.77 -12.30
CA ALA A 254 19.20 6.75 -11.22
C ALA A 254 18.08 6.61 -10.18
N GLY A 255 16.85 6.35 -10.64
CA GLY A 255 15.70 6.10 -9.77
C GLY A 255 15.75 4.80 -9.01
N GLY A 256 16.18 3.72 -9.66
CA GLY A 256 16.38 2.45 -8.98
C GLY A 256 17.37 2.60 -7.82
N VAL A 257 18.47 3.32 -8.03
CA VAL A 257 19.44 3.63 -6.99
C VAL A 257 18.84 4.50 -5.90
N LEU A 258 18.15 5.60 -6.24
CA LEU A 258 17.54 6.50 -5.25
C LEU A 258 16.47 5.79 -4.41
N SER A 259 15.60 4.99 -5.03
CA SER A 259 14.57 4.23 -4.33
C SER A 259 15.19 3.19 -3.39
N ALA A 260 16.27 2.51 -3.81
CA ALA A 260 17.01 1.61 -2.94
C ALA A 260 17.63 2.37 -1.75
N LEU A 261 18.23 3.54 -2.00
CA LEU A 261 18.78 4.39 -0.93
C LEU A 261 17.70 4.91 0.02
N LEU A 262 16.50 5.24 -0.46
CA LEU A 262 15.39 5.66 0.39
C LEU A 262 14.87 4.51 1.24
N VAL A 263 14.73 3.31 0.68
CA VAL A 263 14.31 2.13 1.44
C VAL A 263 15.36 1.76 2.48
N VAL A 264 16.64 1.71 2.11
CA VAL A 264 17.74 1.40 3.04
C VAL A 264 17.95 2.52 4.06
N GLY A 265 17.81 3.78 3.64
CA GLY A 265 17.96 4.96 4.48
C GLY A 265 16.77 5.22 5.42
N ALA A 266 15.59 4.67 5.11
CA ALA A 266 14.43 4.73 6.01
C ALA A 266 14.71 4.04 7.35
N PHE A 267 15.57 3.01 7.39
CA PHE A 267 15.90 2.29 8.62
C PHE A 267 16.66 3.14 9.65
N PRO A 268 17.82 3.76 9.33
CA PRO A 268 18.52 4.62 10.29
C PRO A 268 17.69 5.85 10.64
N LEU A 269 16.92 6.41 9.71
CA LEU A 269 16.02 7.53 10.00
C LEU A 269 14.92 7.12 10.98
N ALA A 270 14.26 5.99 10.75
CA ALA A 270 13.25 5.49 11.68
C ALA A 270 13.88 5.15 13.04
N ALA A 271 15.08 4.57 13.08
CA ALA A 271 15.79 4.30 14.33
C ALA A 271 16.22 5.56 15.09
N ALA A 272 16.47 6.67 14.37
CA ALA A 272 16.83 7.96 14.97
C ALA A 272 15.62 8.73 15.51
N VAL A 273 14.44 8.54 14.92
CA VAL A 273 13.19 9.24 15.30
C VAL A 273 12.32 8.39 16.25
N ARG A 274 12.73 7.16 16.55
CA ARG A 274 12.02 6.32 17.52
C ARG A 274 12.00 6.96 18.90
N PRO A 275 10.85 6.91 19.60
CA PRO A 275 10.79 7.25 21.02
C PRO A 275 11.82 6.40 21.77
N ARG A 276 12.75 7.08 22.44
CA ARG A 276 13.73 6.45 23.32
C ARG A 276 13.42 6.92 24.73
N LEU A 277 13.63 6.03 25.68
CA LEU A 277 13.55 6.42 27.07
C LEU A 277 14.67 7.41 27.37
N GLU A 278 14.31 8.60 27.84
CA GLU A 278 15.23 9.68 28.18
C GLU A 278 15.54 9.69 29.67
N ARG A 279 14.56 9.29 30.50
CA ARG A 279 14.64 9.30 31.95
C ARG A 279 14.49 7.92 32.58
N ASP A 280 15.00 7.76 33.79
CA ASP A 280 14.72 6.63 34.68
C ASP A 280 14.45 7.16 36.10
N LEU A 281 13.78 6.35 36.93
CA LEU A 281 13.64 6.65 38.36
C LEU A 281 14.78 6.04 39.16
N ASP A 282 15.29 6.79 40.13
CA ASP A 282 16.32 6.34 41.06
C ASP A 282 16.06 6.80 42.50
N VAL A 283 16.35 5.92 43.46
CA VAL A 283 16.21 6.16 44.92
C VAL A 283 17.52 5.91 45.68
N SER A 284 18.63 5.68 44.99
CA SER A 284 19.88 5.20 45.61
C SER A 284 20.60 6.21 46.51
N THR A 285 20.14 7.46 46.54
CA THR A 285 20.93 8.59 47.04
C THR A 285 20.48 9.18 48.37
N VAL A 286 19.40 8.67 48.97
CA VAL A 286 18.80 9.28 50.16
C VAL A 286 18.59 8.18 51.22
N ASP A 287 19.50 8.16 52.19
CA ASP A 287 19.34 7.55 53.51
C ASP A 287 19.29 6.01 53.64
N GLY A 288 19.49 5.26 52.55
CA GLY A 288 19.59 3.79 52.60
C GLY A 288 18.28 3.07 52.98
N ALA A 289 17.15 3.78 52.96
CA ALA A 289 15.82 3.23 53.20
C ALA A 289 15.42 2.20 52.13
N TRP A 290 15.97 2.35 50.92
CA TRP A 290 15.74 1.48 49.78
C TRP A 290 17.06 0.94 49.24
N SER A 291 17.06 -0.35 48.92
CA SER A 291 18.17 -1.02 48.23
C SER A 291 17.64 -1.77 47.02
N GLY A 292 18.32 -1.70 45.89
CA GLY A 292 17.79 -2.27 44.65
C GLY A 292 18.86 -2.48 43.59
N SER A 293 18.47 -3.14 42.51
CA SER A 293 19.35 -3.45 41.39
C SER A 293 18.68 -3.13 40.07
N ARG A 294 19.49 -2.73 39.08
CA ARG A 294 19.13 -2.60 37.67
C ARG A 294 19.55 -3.82 36.84
N ARG A 295 20.10 -4.85 37.49
CA ARG A 295 20.46 -6.11 36.83
C ARG A 295 19.27 -7.06 36.87
N ALA A 296 18.77 -7.46 35.70
CA ALA A 296 17.59 -8.31 35.61
C ALA A 296 17.77 -9.66 36.34
N ALA A 297 19.01 -10.17 36.38
CA ALA A 297 19.37 -11.39 37.11
C ALA A 297 19.12 -11.31 38.62
N ASP A 298 19.13 -10.11 39.21
CA ASP A 298 18.91 -9.90 40.64
C ASP A 298 17.42 -9.75 40.98
N TRP A 299 16.54 -9.63 39.98
CA TRP A 299 15.12 -9.37 40.18
C TRP A 299 14.37 -10.65 40.48
N ALA A 300 13.55 -10.61 41.53
CA ALA A 300 12.70 -11.73 41.92
C ALA A 300 11.51 -11.95 40.96
N PHE A 301 11.06 -10.88 40.30
CA PHE A 301 9.88 -10.85 39.44
C PHE A 301 10.14 -9.98 38.21
N SER A 302 9.42 -10.24 37.11
CA SER A 302 9.45 -9.43 35.88
C SER A 302 10.83 -9.28 35.21
N LYS A 303 11.80 -10.16 35.50
CA LYS A 303 13.12 -10.19 34.84
C LYS A 303 13.07 -10.37 33.32
N ASP A 304 12.01 -11.01 32.84
CA ASP A 304 11.79 -11.27 31.42
C ASP A 304 10.97 -10.15 30.75
N ASP A 305 10.50 -9.15 31.52
CA ASP A 305 9.70 -8.05 30.99
C ASP A 305 10.60 -6.99 30.34
N PRO A 306 10.39 -6.67 29.05
CA PRO A 306 11.22 -5.70 28.35
C PRO A 306 11.09 -4.26 28.87
N ALA A 307 10.01 -3.92 29.57
CA ALA A 307 9.79 -2.59 30.14
C ALA A 307 10.30 -2.46 31.58
N ALA A 308 10.59 -3.57 32.26
CA ALA A 308 11.13 -3.53 33.62
C ALA A 308 12.53 -2.91 33.62
N ARG A 309 12.74 -1.94 34.52
CA ARG A 309 13.95 -1.10 34.62
C ARG A 309 14.76 -1.39 35.86
N SER A 310 14.08 -1.56 37.00
CA SER A 310 14.73 -1.78 38.29
C SER A 310 13.77 -2.41 39.29
N GLN A 311 14.34 -3.09 40.28
CA GLN A 311 13.60 -3.60 41.43
C GLN A 311 14.25 -3.12 42.72
N TRP A 312 13.43 -2.63 43.64
CA TRP A 312 13.85 -2.04 44.90
C TRP A 312 13.20 -2.75 46.08
N THR A 313 13.93 -2.87 47.17
CA THR A 313 13.52 -3.52 48.41
C THR A 313 13.61 -2.52 49.55
N HIS A 314 12.51 -2.35 50.27
CA HIS A 314 12.46 -1.48 51.43
C HIS A 314 13.16 -2.12 52.63
N ALA A 315 14.06 -1.39 53.30
CA ALA A 315 14.95 -1.95 54.33
C ALA A 315 14.22 -2.49 55.56
N ARG A 316 13.08 -1.89 55.95
CA ARG A 316 12.34 -2.26 57.17
C ARG A 316 11.28 -3.32 56.94
N SER A 317 10.53 -3.20 55.85
CA SER A 317 9.41 -4.12 55.55
C SER A 317 9.81 -5.30 54.68
N GLY A 318 10.95 -5.22 53.99
CA GLY A 318 11.35 -6.22 53.00
C GLY A 318 10.47 -6.24 51.73
N ALA A 319 9.51 -5.31 51.62
CA ALA A 319 8.63 -5.21 50.47
C ALA A 319 9.42 -4.89 49.20
N ARG A 320 9.04 -5.51 48.08
CA ARG A 320 9.70 -5.36 46.79
C ARG A 320 8.82 -4.64 45.80
N LEU A 321 9.37 -3.60 45.18
CA LEU A 321 8.71 -2.75 44.21
C LEU A 321 9.44 -2.87 42.88
N THR A 322 8.70 -2.93 41.79
CA THR A 322 9.28 -2.94 40.44
C THR A 322 8.94 -1.64 39.73
N VAL A 323 9.95 -1.03 39.10
CA VAL A 323 9.78 0.13 38.24
C VAL A 323 9.86 -0.31 36.79
N PHE A 324 8.84 0.05 36.02
CA PHE A 324 8.78 -0.07 34.57
C PHE A 324 8.87 1.32 33.95
N ALA A 325 9.32 1.40 32.70
CA ALA A 325 9.32 2.65 31.96
C ALA A 325 9.00 2.40 30.50
N HIS A 326 8.20 3.31 29.92
CA HIS A 326 7.72 3.24 28.57
C HIS A 326 7.93 4.61 27.90
N PRO A 327 8.66 4.69 26.78
CA PRO A 327 8.71 5.93 26.03
C PRO A 327 7.33 6.19 25.43
N GLN A 328 6.78 7.37 25.70
CA GLN A 328 5.51 7.80 25.16
C GLN A 328 5.68 8.11 23.67
N SER A 329 4.91 7.44 22.82
CA SER A 329 4.91 7.78 21.39
C SER A 329 4.28 9.15 21.17
N LEU A 330 4.73 9.87 20.14
CA LEU A 330 4.15 11.15 19.68
C LEU A 330 2.64 11.13 19.43
N LEU A 331 2.02 9.95 19.40
CA LEU A 331 0.62 9.75 19.01
C LEU A 331 -0.33 9.43 20.17
N HIS A 332 0.17 9.21 21.39
CA HIS A 332 -0.70 8.93 22.55
C HIS A 332 -0.56 10.07 23.56
N ASP A 333 -1.63 10.80 23.80
CA ASP A 333 -1.66 11.78 24.88
C ASP A 333 -1.79 11.07 26.25
N GLN A 334 -1.43 11.78 27.33
CA GLN A 334 -1.37 11.21 28.68
C GLN A 334 -2.77 10.81 29.20
N GLU A 335 -3.81 11.56 28.83
CA GLU A 335 -5.19 11.30 29.21
C GLU A 335 -5.75 10.05 28.52
N GLU A 336 -5.42 9.84 27.24
CA GLU A 336 -5.75 8.66 26.46
C GLU A 336 -5.06 7.42 27.05
N PHE A 337 -3.78 7.52 27.40
CA PHE A 337 -3.08 6.44 28.08
C PHE A 337 -3.74 6.05 29.42
N HIS A 338 -4.08 7.03 30.26
CA HIS A 338 -4.76 6.78 31.53
C HIS A 338 -6.11 6.09 31.29
N ARG A 339 -6.91 6.61 30.36
CA ARG A 339 -8.22 6.05 30.01
C ARG A 339 -8.13 4.60 29.51
N ASP A 340 -7.19 4.33 28.63
CA ASP A 340 -6.98 3.00 28.05
C ASP A 340 -6.50 2.00 29.11
N TYR A 341 -5.55 2.42 29.95
CA TYR A 341 -5.07 1.60 31.06
C TYR A 341 -6.21 1.27 32.04
N SER A 342 -6.98 2.27 32.46
CA SER A 342 -8.12 2.05 33.36
C SER A 342 -9.21 1.17 32.73
N ALA A 343 -9.45 1.29 31.42
CA ALA A 343 -10.38 0.43 30.69
C ALA A 343 -9.89 -1.02 30.62
N GLU A 344 -8.60 -1.24 30.37
CA GLU A 344 -7.98 -2.57 30.36
C GLU A 344 -8.03 -3.20 31.76
N MET A 345 -7.68 -2.44 32.79
CA MET A 345 -7.65 -2.96 34.16
C MET A 345 -9.05 -3.31 34.67
N LYS A 346 -10.10 -2.56 34.30
CA LYS A 346 -11.50 -2.93 34.60
C LYS A 346 -11.90 -4.32 34.08
N GLN A 347 -11.23 -4.84 33.06
CA GLN A 347 -11.48 -6.19 32.56
C GLN A 347 -10.70 -7.27 33.33
N LYS A 348 -9.58 -6.89 33.97
CA LYS A 348 -8.63 -7.81 34.61
C LYS A 348 -8.78 -7.87 36.14
N VAL A 349 -9.20 -6.78 36.78
CA VAL A 349 -9.38 -6.71 38.23
C VAL A 349 -10.79 -7.12 38.62
N VAL A 350 -10.92 -7.66 39.83
CA VAL A 350 -12.22 -7.97 40.45
C VAL A 350 -12.93 -6.68 40.84
N ARG A 351 -12.16 -5.69 41.33
CA ARG A 351 -12.67 -4.40 41.78
C ARG A 351 -11.60 -3.31 41.69
N THR A 352 -11.97 -2.15 41.18
CA THR A 352 -11.15 -0.93 41.27
C THR A 352 -11.40 -0.24 42.62
N LEU A 353 -10.32 0.09 43.33
CA LEU A 353 -10.38 0.78 44.62
C LEU A 353 -10.06 2.26 44.49
N VAL A 354 -9.02 2.60 43.73
CA VAL A 354 -8.55 3.96 43.51
C VAL A 354 -8.18 4.11 42.04
N ASP A 355 -8.56 5.25 41.46
CA ASP A 355 -8.21 5.69 40.12
C ASP A 355 -8.31 7.23 40.10
N ASP A 356 -7.21 7.92 40.42
CA ASP A 356 -7.16 9.38 40.56
C ASP A 356 -5.76 9.96 40.25
N GLU A 357 -5.66 11.28 40.20
CA GLU A 357 -4.42 12.02 39.91
C GLU A 357 -3.64 12.44 41.18
N GLN A 358 -3.90 11.81 42.32
CA GLN A 358 -3.26 12.19 43.59
C GLN A 358 -1.86 11.56 43.70
N ILE A 359 -0.88 12.23 43.09
CA ILE A 359 0.54 11.82 43.10
C ILE A 359 1.37 12.74 44.02
N PRO A 360 2.33 12.21 44.80
CA PRO A 360 3.23 13.03 45.60
C PRO A 360 4.05 14.01 44.75
N ALA A 361 4.13 15.26 45.20
CA ALA A 361 5.05 16.24 44.61
C ALA A 361 6.52 15.75 44.73
N PRO A 362 7.39 16.02 43.75
CA PRO A 362 7.19 16.90 42.57
C PRO A 362 6.68 16.17 41.32
N PHE A 363 6.15 14.95 41.44
CA PHE A 363 5.73 14.15 40.28
C PHE A 363 4.32 14.53 39.80
N HIS A 364 4.05 14.21 38.54
CA HIS A 364 2.74 14.34 37.91
C HIS A 364 2.33 13.00 37.30
N GLY A 365 1.03 12.70 37.31
CA GLY A 365 0.48 11.48 36.73
C GLY A 365 -0.76 11.00 37.46
N PHE A 366 -0.97 9.69 37.48
CA PHE A 366 -2.14 9.07 38.11
C PHE A 366 -1.77 7.78 38.85
N ARG A 367 -2.60 7.43 39.83
CA ARG A 367 -2.44 6.20 40.60
C ARG A 367 -3.65 5.31 40.41
N TYR A 368 -3.39 4.02 40.39
CA TYR A 368 -4.39 2.99 40.24
C TYR A 368 -4.18 1.92 41.31
N VAL A 369 -5.26 1.60 42.04
CA VAL A 369 -5.28 0.49 43.00
C VAL A 369 -6.44 -0.43 42.65
N GLY A 370 -6.13 -1.70 42.37
CA GLY A 370 -7.12 -2.71 42.00
C GLY A 370 -6.97 -4.00 42.80
N GLU A 371 -8.09 -4.65 43.10
CA GLU A 371 -8.14 -5.98 43.70
C GLU A 371 -8.10 -7.06 42.62
N MET A 372 -7.17 -8.00 42.74
CA MET A 372 -7.06 -9.15 41.86
C MET A 372 -6.95 -10.43 42.66
N ARG A 373 -7.29 -11.56 42.03
CA ARG A 373 -7.04 -12.89 42.60
C ARG A 373 -5.71 -13.42 42.08
N SER A 374 -4.84 -13.77 43.00
CA SER A 374 -3.60 -14.48 42.68
C SER A 374 -3.89 -15.88 42.10
N LYS A 375 -2.87 -16.54 41.53
CA LYS A 375 -2.98 -17.92 41.02
C LYS A 375 -3.38 -18.94 42.10
N THR A 376 -3.14 -18.62 43.38
CA THR A 376 -3.49 -19.45 44.53
C THR A 376 -4.87 -19.10 45.11
N GLY A 377 -5.61 -18.17 44.49
CA GLY A 377 -6.95 -17.76 44.91
C GLY A 377 -6.97 -16.71 46.03
N GLN A 378 -5.82 -16.30 46.55
CA GLN A 378 -5.71 -15.22 47.54
C GLN A 378 -6.00 -13.86 46.89
N GLU A 379 -6.72 -13.00 47.61
CA GLU A 379 -6.98 -11.61 47.20
C GLU A 379 -5.74 -10.76 47.41
N VAL A 380 -5.31 -10.08 46.35
CA VAL A 380 -4.10 -9.27 46.29
C VAL A 380 -4.50 -7.89 45.78
N ALA A 381 -3.99 -6.84 46.42
CA ALA A 381 -4.08 -5.48 45.92
C ALA A 381 -2.86 -5.19 45.03
N LEU A 382 -3.12 -4.77 43.80
CA LEU A 382 -2.11 -4.21 42.91
C LEU A 382 -2.13 -2.69 43.06
N VAL A 383 -1.05 -2.14 43.60
CA VAL A 383 -0.81 -0.70 43.73
C VAL A 383 0.11 -0.27 42.60
N SER A 384 -0.34 0.65 41.75
CA SER A 384 0.46 1.18 40.64
C SER A 384 0.39 2.69 40.58
N TYR A 385 1.55 3.33 40.52
CA TYR A 385 1.69 4.78 40.32
C TYR A 385 2.33 5.00 38.95
N PHE A 386 1.66 5.78 38.10
CA PHE A 386 2.16 6.18 36.80
C PHE A 386 2.65 7.62 36.89
N LEU A 387 3.94 7.83 36.63
CA LEU A 387 4.58 9.13 36.67
C LEU A 387 4.96 9.53 35.25
N TYR A 388 4.59 10.73 34.87
CA TYR A 388 5.08 11.37 33.65
C TYR A 388 6.36 12.12 33.98
N ASP A 389 7.36 12.01 33.11
CA ASP A 389 8.54 12.86 33.20
C ASP A 389 8.18 14.33 32.91
N GLN A 390 9.11 15.24 33.19
CA GLN A 390 8.85 16.68 33.10
C GLN A 390 8.54 17.15 31.68
N ASP A 391 9.06 16.44 30.68
CA ASP A 391 8.89 16.74 29.26
C ASP A 391 7.70 15.98 28.65
N GLY A 392 7.08 15.05 29.39
CA GLY A 392 5.97 14.22 28.94
C GLY A 392 6.36 13.20 27.87
N HIS A 393 7.64 12.85 27.79
CA HIS A 393 8.20 11.90 26.84
C HIS A 393 8.20 10.47 27.37
N ASP A 394 8.20 10.28 28.70
CA ASP A 394 8.33 8.97 29.33
C ASP A 394 7.25 8.74 30.40
N ILE A 395 6.71 7.52 30.42
CA ILE A 395 5.78 7.05 31.45
C ILE A 395 6.48 6.01 32.31
N HIS A 396 6.58 6.28 33.61
CA HIS A 396 7.15 5.37 34.58
C HIS A 396 6.06 4.73 35.42
N GLN A 397 5.99 3.39 35.45
CA GLN A 397 5.09 2.67 36.33
C GLN A 397 5.84 2.12 37.53
N VAL A 398 5.44 2.54 38.72
CA VAL A 398 5.93 2.07 40.00
C VAL A 398 4.89 1.12 40.56
N SER A 399 5.18 -0.18 40.58
CA SER A 399 4.19 -1.22 40.89
C SER A 399 4.59 -2.13 42.05
N LEU A 400 3.62 -2.39 42.92
CA LEU A 400 3.74 -3.25 44.10
C LEU A 400 2.46 -4.09 44.22
N ALA A 401 2.61 -5.39 44.44
CA ALA A 401 1.49 -6.30 44.74
C ALA A 401 1.60 -6.79 46.19
N VAL A 402 0.54 -6.61 46.97
CA VAL A 402 0.46 -6.97 48.40
C VAL A 402 -0.82 -7.72 48.71
N PRO A 403 -0.91 -8.50 49.81
CA PRO A 403 -2.17 -9.01 50.31
C PRO A 403 -3.21 -7.88 50.44
N ARG A 404 -4.49 -8.20 50.21
CA ARG A 404 -5.55 -7.19 50.16
C ARG A 404 -5.67 -6.38 51.46
N GLU A 405 -5.49 -7.04 52.59
CA GLU A 405 -5.48 -6.46 53.93
C GLU A 405 -4.36 -5.42 54.12
N ASP A 406 -3.27 -5.52 53.36
CA ASP A 406 -2.10 -4.65 53.44
C ASP A 406 -2.10 -3.53 52.40
N ALA A 407 -3.20 -3.31 51.67
CA ALA A 407 -3.27 -2.36 50.57
C ALA A 407 -2.86 -0.93 50.97
N GLU A 408 -3.34 -0.44 52.13
CA GLU A 408 -2.98 0.89 52.65
C GLU A 408 -1.49 0.98 53.01
N ALA A 409 -0.93 -0.08 53.61
CA ALA A 409 0.50 -0.14 53.92
C ALA A 409 1.36 -0.21 52.65
N GLY A 410 0.89 -0.94 51.62
CA GLY A 410 1.51 -0.99 50.31
C GLY A 410 1.51 0.38 49.62
N GLU A 411 0.41 1.12 49.70
CA GLU A 411 0.32 2.47 49.17
C GLU A 411 1.28 3.44 49.89
N ALA A 412 1.32 3.39 51.22
CA ALA A 412 2.27 4.17 52.01
C ALA A 412 3.74 3.87 51.64
N LEU A 413 4.07 2.61 51.33
CA LEU A 413 5.40 2.23 50.85
C LEU A 413 5.72 2.79 49.47
N VAL A 414 4.76 2.83 48.54
CA VAL A 414 4.99 3.47 47.24
C VAL A 414 5.18 4.97 47.40
N GLN A 415 4.40 5.63 48.26
CA GLN A 415 4.58 7.06 48.54
C GLN A 415 5.94 7.36 49.19
N ASP A 416 6.38 6.52 50.13
CA ASP A 416 7.73 6.60 50.71
C ASP A 416 8.81 6.43 49.63
N PHE A 417 8.67 5.44 48.74
CA PHE A 417 9.58 5.26 47.60
C PHE A 417 9.64 6.54 46.75
N LEU A 418 8.49 7.11 46.39
CA LEU A 418 8.41 8.33 45.59
C LEU A 418 9.02 9.54 46.30
N HIS A 419 8.91 9.64 47.63
CA HIS A 419 9.54 10.72 48.39
C HIS A 419 11.07 10.73 48.26
N HIS A 420 11.68 9.56 48.06
CA HIS A 420 13.12 9.39 47.87
C HIS A 420 13.52 9.34 46.38
N ALA A 421 12.54 9.27 45.48
CA ALA A 421 12.78 9.09 44.06
C ALA A 421 13.11 10.41 43.37
N ARG A 422 13.90 10.30 42.30
CA ARG A 422 14.14 11.38 41.35
C ARG A 422 14.32 10.83 39.94
N PHE A 423 14.00 11.66 38.95
CA PHE A 423 14.37 11.36 37.58
C PHE A 423 15.88 11.51 37.39
N ILE A 424 16.49 10.54 36.72
CA ILE A 424 17.88 10.54 36.26
C ILE A 424 17.90 10.30 34.74
N GLU A 425 19.06 10.45 34.10
CA GLU A 425 19.21 9.99 32.71
C GLU A 425 18.95 8.47 32.62
N ALA A 426 18.29 8.04 31.55
CA ALA A 426 17.96 6.63 31.35
C ALA A 426 19.23 5.76 31.35
N ILE A 427 19.21 4.71 32.17
CA ILE A 427 20.27 3.71 32.30
C ILE A 427 19.71 2.38 31.81
N ALA A 428 20.25 1.86 30.72
CA ALA A 428 19.85 0.54 30.22
C ALA A 428 20.03 -0.54 31.30
N PRO A 429 18.99 -1.36 31.58
CA PRO A 429 19.12 -2.46 32.53
C PRO A 429 20.16 -3.46 32.02
N GLN A 430 20.97 -3.99 32.94
CA GLN A 430 21.95 -5.02 32.62
C GLN A 430 21.20 -6.36 32.55
N ARG A 431 20.95 -6.84 31.33
CA ARG A 431 20.24 -8.10 31.06
C ARG A 431 21.19 -9.28 30.93
#